data_AF-A0A8H6KFY5-F1
#
_entry.id   AF-A0A8H6KFY5-F1
#
_cell.length_a   1.000
_cell.length_b   1.000
_cell.length_c   1.000
_cell.angle_alpha   90.00
_cell.angle_beta   90.00
_cell.angle_gamma   90.00
#
_symmetry.space_group_name_H-M   'P 1'
#
loop_
_entity.id
_entity.type
_entity.pdbx_description
1 polymer ?
#
loop_
_entity_poly.entity_id
_entity_poly.type
_entity_poly.pdbx_seq_one_letter_code
_entity_poly.pdbx_strand_id
1 'polypeptide(L)'
;MDPSGIIGIIGVVGQILAASVKLGLDWKEAPADTKSFIGELEGLSKVLSETLNNVIKNPDFAAAFQGKHSSVMSSDSALLSTSQKELDDLLGKIRKGGDGRRFGWDRMKAAFLNERTQTAVENLQRRCNMLNSMVAIDNIALSANTNLEVRSTRRELAEDRVSDQKRRILDWISSSANFEAQQADNIERRQAGTGQWLLDSQQFRDWITKDRQTLFCPGMPGAGKTMVASIIIERLQQEYRDDKSIGLAYVFYNFRRQHEQSPRDILASLLSQLYRGHVADCKYVEDTYKNHDNGKGPLSTKEIVALIQEISSSFAKVYMVIDALDECQPNNGHRHDLLTAILDLQNTCNVSFLATSRHIPDIERYFEGCSTIEIQATDSDVGECLDGHMSRLPSFVQKSSPLQEEIKTSIVQVVKGMFLLAKLQLESLTGKRSPKAVRAASVKLSTSSGAYDKAYDEAMDRIQGQPEDQGNLARDALSWIVCSRGPLRTIEFQHALAIEQGTEELDEDNIPAIEDIVSVCAGLVTVDEESAIIRLVHYTT
;
A
#
# COMPACT_ATOMS: atom_id res chain seq x y z
N MET A 1 26.80 -1.22 -41.98
CA MET A 1 28.12 -1.08 -42.66
C MET A 1 28.84 -2.43 -42.76
N ASP A 2 29.48 -2.72 -43.90
CA ASP A 2 30.32 -3.92 -44.08
C ASP A 2 31.76 -3.65 -43.55
N PRO A 3 32.23 -4.40 -42.53
CA PRO A 3 33.60 -4.27 -41.98
C PRO A 3 34.68 -4.47 -43.05
N SER A 4 34.39 -5.31 -44.05
CA SER A 4 35.33 -5.74 -45.08
C SER A 4 35.72 -4.59 -46.01
N GLY A 5 34.76 -3.74 -46.37
CA GLY A 5 34.99 -2.55 -47.21
C GLY A 5 35.87 -1.49 -46.51
N ILE A 6 35.68 -1.29 -45.20
CA ILE A 6 36.49 -0.34 -44.42
C ILE A 6 37.92 -0.83 -44.27
N ILE A 7 38.11 -2.11 -43.98
CA ILE A 7 39.43 -2.75 -43.91
C ILE A 7 40.13 -2.66 -45.27
N GLY A 8 39.39 -2.86 -46.36
CA GLY A 8 39.87 -2.68 -47.73
C GLY A 8 40.41 -1.27 -47.98
N ILE A 9 39.63 -0.23 -47.67
CA ILE A 9 40.04 1.18 -47.83
C ILE A 9 41.26 1.51 -46.98
N ILE A 10 41.29 1.14 -45.69
CA ILE A 10 42.45 1.37 -44.81
C ILE A 10 43.70 0.70 -45.40
N GLY A 11 43.55 -0.52 -45.93
CA GLY A 11 44.65 -1.25 -46.59
C GLY A 11 45.18 -0.52 -47.82
N VAL A 12 44.31 0.00 -48.68
CA VAL A 12 44.70 0.75 -49.89
C VAL A 12 45.36 2.08 -49.52
N VAL A 13 44.81 2.83 -48.55
CA VAL A 13 45.40 4.07 -48.03
C VAL A 13 46.79 3.80 -47.44
N GLY A 14 46.95 2.75 -46.64
CA GLY A 14 48.25 2.34 -46.09
C GLY A 14 49.27 2.00 -47.18
N GLN A 15 48.85 1.37 -48.28
CA GLN A 15 49.72 1.10 -49.42
C GLN A 15 50.10 2.37 -50.20
N ILE A 16 49.18 3.34 -50.34
CA ILE A 16 49.48 4.65 -50.93
C ILE A 16 50.50 5.40 -50.06
N LEU A 17 50.29 5.44 -48.74
CA LEU A 17 51.23 6.07 -47.80
C LEU A 17 52.60 5.38 -47.83
N ALA A 18 52.65 4.05 -47.82
CA ALA A 18 53.90 3.29 -47.90
C ALA A 18 54.63 3.51 -49.23
N ALA A 19 53.90 3.59 -50.35
CA ALA A 19 54.47 3.95 -51.65
C ALA A 19 55.04 5.37 -51.63
N SER A 20 54.31 6.32 -51.05
CA SER A 20 54.73 7.72 -50.87
C SER A 20 55.99 7.83 -49.99
N VAL A 21 56.07 7.07 -48.90
CA VAL A 21 57.26 7.01 -48.01
C VAL A 21 58.45 6.35 -48.71
N LYS A 22 58.24 5.23 -49.41
CA LYS A 22 59.30 4.50 -50.15
C LYS A 22 59.87 5.30 -51.33
N LEU A 23 59.09 6.23 -51.86
CA LEU A 23 59.49 7.15 -52.93
C LEU A 23 60.19 8.42 -52.41
N GLY A 24 60.48 8.51 -51.11
CA GLY A 24 61.36 9.54 -50.55
C GLY A 24 60.62 10.82 -50.18
N LEU A 25 59.65 10.73 -49.27
CA LEU A 25 59.12 11.89 -48.54
C LEU A 25 60.04 12.34 -47.39
N ASP A 26 61.35 12.42 -47.66
CA ASP A 26 62.19 13.51 -47.13
C ASP A 26 62.22 14.67 -48.13
N TRP A 27 61.12 14.85 -48.88
CA TRP A 27 60.95 15.90 -49.86
C TRP A 27 60.76 17.24 -49.14
N LYS A 28 61.89 17.90 -48.81
CA LYS A 28 61.90 19.24 -48.20
C LYS A 28 61.10 20.27 -49.01
N GLU A 29 61.01 20.10 -50.34
CA GLU A 29 60.32 20.99 -51.29
C GLU A 29 59.04 20.40 -51.93
N ALA A 30 58.33 19.49 -51.25
CA ALA A 30 57.03 19.02 -51.76
C ALA A 30 56.04 20.20 -51.91
N PRO A 31 55.27 20.28 -53.02
CA PRO A 31 54.16 21.21 -53.16
C PRO A 31 53.21 21.08 -51.97
N ALA A 32 52.72 22.22 -51.48
CA ALA A 32 51.82 22.27 -50.33
C ALA A 32 50.62 21.31 -50.48
N ASP A 33 50.09 21.20 -51.70
CA ASP A 33 48.94 20.37 -52.03
C ASP A 33 49.21 18.86 -51.84
N THR A 34 50.44 18.40 -52.10
CA THR A 34 50.81 16.99 -51.89
C THR A 34 50.94 16.66 -50.39
N LYS A 35 51.44 17.61 -49.58
CA LYS A 35 51.48 17.46 -48.13
C LYS A 35 50.08 17.49 -47.51
N SER A 36 49.19 18.37 -48.00
CA SER A 36 47.78 18.40 -47.58
C SER A 36 47.09 17.07 -47.86
N PHE A 37 47.25 16.54 -49.08
CA PHE A 37 46.63 15.27 -49.47
C PHE A 37 47.06 14.09 -48.59
N ILE A 38 48.36 14.01 -48.26
CA ILE A 38 48.87 12.93 -47.39
C ILE A 38 48.31 13.07 -45.97
N GLY A 39 48.24 14.30 -45.43
CA GLY A 39 47.60 14.55 -44.14
C GLY A 39 46.11 14.20 -44.13
N GLU A 40 45.41 14.42 -45.24
CA GLU A 40 44.00 14.04 -45.40
C GLU A 40 43.79 12.53 -45.48
N LEU A 41 44.68 11.80 -46.17
CA LEU A 41 44.67 10.33 -46.20
C LEU A 41 44.97 9.72 -44.83
N GLU A 42 45.93 10.29 -44.10
CA GLU A 42 46.22 9.89 -42.71
C GLU A 42 45.00 10.17 -41.80
N GLY A 43 44.34 11.31 -41.97
CA GLY A 43 43.10 11.66 -41.28
C GLY A 43 41.97 10.66 -41.55
N LEU A 44 41.72 10.32 -42.82
CA LEU A 44 40.73 9.31 -43.21
C LEU A 44 41.04 7.95 -42.59
N SER A 45 42.30 7.51 -42.68
CA SER A 45 42.74 6.22 -42.13
C SER A 45 42.47 6.14 -40.63
N LYS A 46 42.73 7.22 -39.90
CA LYS A 46 42.47 7.32 -38.46
C LYS A 46 40.97 7.23 -38.16
N VAL A 47 40.14 8.00 -38.85
CA VAL A 47 38.67 8.01 -38.66
C VAL A 47 38.07 6.64 -38.95
N LEU A 48 38.46 6.01 -40.06
CA LEU A 48 37.98 4.68 -40.43
C LEU A 48 38.46 3.60 -39.45
N SER A 49 39.69 3.73 -38.92
CA SER A 49 40.21 2.82 -37.91
C SER A 49 39.47 2.97 -36.58
N GLU A 50 39.21 4.20 -36.14
CA GLU A 50 38.41 4.50 -34.95
C GLU A 50 36.97 3.99 -35.12
N THR A 51 36.34 4.20 -36.28
CA THR A 51 35.01 3.68 -36.59
C THR A 51 35.00 2.15 -36.59
N LEU A 52 35.98 1.51 -37.23
CA LEU A 52 36.07 0.05 -37.26
C LEU A 52 36.22 -0.55 -35.86
N ASN A 53 37.08 0.03 -35.01
CA ASN A 53 37.35 -0.50 -33.69
C ASN A 53 36.24 -0.16 -32.68
N ASN A 54 35.73 1.08 -32.68
CA ASN A 54 34.80 1.55 -31.67
C ASN A 54 33.33 1.27 -32.01
N VAL A 55 32.97 1.18 -33.30
CA VAL A 55 31.58 1.01 -33.75
C VAL A 55 31.32 -0.41 -34.26
N ILE A 56 32.20 -0.96 -35.09
CA ILE A 56 31.92 -2.21 -35.81
C ILE A 56 32.44 -3.45 -35.06
N LYS A 57 33.65 -3.37 -34.48
CA LYS A 57 34.25 -4.48 -33.73
C LYS A 57 33.87 -4.49 -32.25
N ASN A 58 33.23 -3.45 -31.74
CA ASN A 58 32.79 -3.37 -30.36
C ASN A 58 31.38 -4.01 -30.22
N PRO A 59 31.25 -5.19 -29.59
CA PRO A 59 29.96 -5.85 -29.42
C PRO A 59 28.98 -5.03 -28.55
N ASP A 60 29.50 -4.25 -27.60
CA ASP A 60 28.68 -3.42 -26.70
C ASP A 60 28.02 -2.26 -27.45
N PHE A 61 28.70 -1.73 -28.48
CA PHE A 61 28.14 -0.67 -29.33
C PHE A 61 26.97 -1.20 -30.17
N ALA A 62 27.12 -2.38 -30.77
CA ALA A 62 26.05 -3.01 -31.55
C ALA A 62 24.83 -3.35 -30.68
N ALA A 63 25.06 -3.83 -29.45
CA ALA A 63 24.00 -4.10 -28.48
C ALA A 63 23.25 -2.82 -28.08
N ALA A 64 23.95 -1.69 -27.88
CA ALA A 64 23.36 -0.42 -27.48
C ALA A 64 22.40 0.19 -28.52
N PHE A 65 22.52 -0.20 -29.79
CA PHE A 65 21.65 0.21 -30.90
C PHE A 65 20.68 -0.87 -31.38
N GLN A 66 20.59 -2.01 -30.70
CA GLN A 66 19.70 -3.11 -31.09
C GLN A 66 18.23 -2.65 -31.03
N GLY A 67 17.58 -2.51 -32.20
CA GLY A 67 16.22 -1.96 -32.34
C GLY A 67 16.11 -0.43 -32.41
N LYS A 68 17.24 0.30 -32.46
CA LYS A 68 17.31 1.77 -32.57
C LYS A 68 18.02 2.18 -33.87
N HIS A 69 17.73 3.37 -34.39
CA HIS A 69 18.37 3.87 -35.62
C HIS A 69 19.79 4.39 -35.33
N SER A 70 20.81 3.81 -35.98
CA SER A 70 22.20 4.33 -35.98
C SER A 70 22.51 4.93 -37.35
N SER A 71 22.96 6.19 -37.36
CA SER A 71 23.30 6.92 -38.58
C SER A 71 24.54 6.35 -39.27
N VAL A 72 25.46 5.76 -38.50
CA VAL A 72 26.66 5.07 -39.02
C VAL A 72 26.31 3.69 -39.55
N MET A 73 25.45 2.92 -38.87
CA MET A 73 25.08 1.58 -39.33
C MET A 73 24.19 1.59 -40.58
N SER A 74 23.37 2.64 -40.74
CA SER A 74 22.44 2.83 -41.87
C SER A 74 23.09 3.38 -43.14
N SER A 75 24.38 3.71 -43.13
CA SER A 75 25.05 4.28 -44.30
C SER A 75 25.20 3.25 -45.44
N ASP A 76 24.95 3.67 -46.68
CA ASP A 76 25.03 2.81 -47.87
C ASP A 76 26.46 2.25 -48.11
N SER A 77 26.56 0.92 -48.23
CA SER A 77 27.78 0.19 -48.62
C SER A 77 28.31 0.57 -50.02
N ALA A 78 27.45 1.18 -50.85
CA ALA A 78 27.79 1.73 -52.15
C ALA A 78 28.78 2.90 -52.07
N LEU A 79 28.81 3.63 -50.96
CA LEU A 79 29.72 4.77 -50.77
C LEU A 79 31.16 4.33 -50.51
N LEU A 80 31.34 3.30 -49.67
CA LEU A 80 32.66 2.76 -49.32
C LEU A 80 33.29 2.02 -50.52
N SER A 81 32.52 1.20 -51.22
CA SER A 81 32.99 0.47 -52.41
C SER A 81 33.45 1.40 -53.55
N THR A 82 32.77 2.54 -53.73
CA THR A 82 33.15 3.54 -54.74
C THR A 82 34.46 4.25 -54.38
N SER A 83 34.62 4.65 -53.12
CA SER A 83 35.85 5.27 -52.62
C SER A 83 37.03 4.30 -52.63
N GLN A 84 36.81 3.02 -52.34
CA GLN A 84 37.83 1.98 -52.48
C GLN A 84 38.32 1.88 -53.93
N LYS A 85 37.39 1.88 -54.89
CA LYS A 85 37.72 1.80 -56.33
C LYS A 85 38.49 3.03 -56.83
N GLU A 86 38.17 4.23 -56.35
CA GLU A 86 38.89 5.46 -56.67
C GLU A 86 40.33 5.44 -56.11
N LEU A 87 40.51 4.94 -54.88
CA LEU A 87 41.82 4.78 -54.27
C LEU A 87 42.66 3.68 -54.94
N ASP A 88 42.02 2.57 -55.35
CA ASP A 88 42.68 1.49 -56.10
C ASP A 88 43.16 1.95 -57.49
N ASP A 89 42.36 2.76 -58.20
CA ASP A 89 42.76 3.36 -59.48
C ASP A 89 43.94 4.33 -59.31
N LEU A 90 43.94 5.10 -58.22
CA LEU A 90 45.04 6.02 -57.88
C LEU A 90 46.31 5.24 -57.51
N LEU A 91 46.21 4.19 -56.71
CA LEU A 91 47.32 3.29 -56.38
C LEU A 91 47.88 2.61 -57.63
N GLY A 92 47.01 2.17 -58.55
CA GLY A 92 47.40 1.60 -59.84
C GLY A 92 48.19 2.58 -60.71
N LYS A 93 47.80 3.86 -60.73
CA LYS A 93 48.52 4.93 -61.44
C LYS A 93 49.88 5.25 -60.81
N ILE A 94 49.97 5.28 -59.48
CA ILE A 94 51.25 5.48 -58.76
C ILE A 94 52.21 4.32 -59.06
N ARG A 95 51.74 3.07 -59.01
CA ARG A 95 52.58 1.89 -59.31
C ARG A 95 53.08 1.88 -60.76
N LYS A 96 52.22 2.21 -61.73
CA LYS A 96 52.63 2.29 -63.15
C LYS A 96 53.65 3.40 -63.43
N GLY A 97 53.74 4.43 -62.58
CA GLY A 97 54.74 5.49 -62.68
C GLY A 97 56.12 5.14 -62.10
N GLY A 98 56.22 4.07 -61.30
CA GLY A 98 57.42 3.71 -60.53
C GLY A 98 58.48 2.87 -61.26
N ASP A 99 58.18 2.29 -62.42
CA ASP A 99 59.08 1.35 -63.12
C ASP A 99 60.17 2.04 -63.98
N GLY A 100 60.16 3.37 -64.10
CA GLY A 100 61.15 4.12 -64.89
C GLY A 100 62.10 4.94 -64.03
N ARG A 101 63.36 4.48 -63.87
CA ARG A 101 64.39 5.30 -63.19
C ARG A 101 64.62 6.61 -63.98
N ARG A 102 64.37 7.73 -63.30
CA ARG A 102 64.56 9.14 -63.70
C ARG A 102 63.46 9.86 -64.51
N PHE A 103 62.71 9.21 -65.40
CA PHE A 103 61.60 9.86 -66.16
C PHE A 103 60.19 9.64 -65.55
N GLY A 104 60.08 8.86 -64.46
CA GLY A 104 58.82 8.61 -63.74
C GLY A 104 58.33 9.80 -62.89
N TRP A 105 59.23 10.69 -62.46
CA TRP A 105 58.94 11.74 -61.47
C TRP A 105 58.00 12.83 -61.98
N ASP A 106 58.21 13.36 -63.19
CA ASP A 106 57.31 14.38 -63.77
C ASP A 106 55.94 13.81 -64.14
N ARG A 107 55.88 12.53 -64.53
CA ARG A 107 54.63 11.80 -64.77
C ARG A 107 53.85 11.55 -63.48
N MET A 108 54.55 11.30 -62.38
CA MET A 108 53.91 11.13 -61.07
C MET A 108 53.46 12.47 -60.49
N LYS A 109 54.25 13.53 -60.69
CA LYS A 109 53.85 14.92 -60.41
C LYS A 109 52.59 15.29 -61.18
N ALA A 110 52.50 14.92 -62.47
CA ALA A 110 51.29 15.07 -63.28
C ALA A 110 50.12 14.16 -62.85
N ALA A 111 50.39 13.02 -62.20
CA ALA A 111 49.34 12.14 -61.67
C ALA A 111 48.74 12.69 -60.37
N PHE A 112 49.54 13.31 -59.51
CA PHE A 112 49.06 14.00 -58.30
C PHE A 112 48.45 15.38 -58.60
N LEU A 113 48.96 16.11 -59.61
CA LEU A 113 48.42 17.40 -60.07
C LEU A 113 47.29 17.27 -61.11
N ASN A 114 46.77 16.06 -61.34
CA ASN A 114 45.67 15.86 -62.28
C ASN A 114 44.37 16.37 -61.63
N GLU A 115 43.60 17.18 -62.35
CA GLU A 115 42.31 17.72 -61.89
C GLU A 115 41.35 16.61 -61.41
N ARG A 116 41.45 15.42 -62.02
CA ARG A 116 40.68 14.23 -61.59
C ARG A 116 41.10 13.66 -60.23
N THR A 117 42.38 13.67 -59.90
CA THR A 117 42.84 13.18 -58.60
C THR A 117 42.51 14.17 -57.50
N GLN A 118 42.70 15.48 -57.73
CA GLN A 118 42.30 16.54 -56.81
C GLN A 118 40.79 16.51 -56.51
N THR A 119 39.94 16.34 -57.52
CA THR A 119 38.49 16.19 -57.33
C THR A 119 38.14 14.93 -56.51
N ALA A 120 38.86 13.82 -56.72
CA ALA A 120 38.67 12.60 -55.93
C ALA A 120 39.08 12.82 -54.46
N VAL A 121 40.14 13.59 -54.20
CA VAL A 121 40.56 13.98 -52.84
C VAL A 121 39.48 14.81 -52.14
N GLU A 122 38.98 15.86 -52.78
CA GLU A 122 37.97 16.74 -52.19
C GLU A 122 36.66 15.99 -51.89
N ASN A 123 36.28 15.07 -52.78
CA ASN A 123 35.13 14.19 -52.57
C ASN A 123 35.35 13.22 -51.39
N LEU A 124 36.55 12.67 -51.27
CA LEU A 124 36.93 11.81 -50.15
C LEU A 124 36.87 12.58 -48.84
N GLN A 125 37.43 13.79 -48.80
CA GLN A 125 37.45 14.66 -47.62
C GLN A 125 36.04 15.08 -47.16
N ARG A 126 35.15 15.44 -48.09
CA ARG A 126 33.73 15.71 -47.76
C ARG A 126 33.06 14.50 -47.13
N ARG A 127 33.38 13.29 -47.60
CA ARG A 127 32.83 12.04 -47.06
C ARG A 127 33.43 11.68 -45.70
N CYS A 128 34.71 11.92 -45.45
CA CYS A 128 35.34 11.81 -44.13
C CYS A 128 34.60 12.66 -43.10
N ASN A 129 34.36 13.93 -43.45
CA ASN A 129 33.69 14.88 -42.57
C ASN A 129 32.24 14.47 -42.29
N MET A 130 31.55 13.89 -43.27
CA MET A 130 30.22 13.32 -43.08
C MET A 130 30.22 12.13 -42.12
N LEU A 131 31.17 11.18 -42.28
CA LEU A 131 31.32 10.04 -41.38
C LEU A 131 31.65 10.47 -39.95
N ASN A 132 32.56 11.43 -39.78
CA ASN A 132 32.86 12.02 -38.47
C ASN A 132 31.63 12.63 -37.80
N SER A 133 30.81 13.33 -38.58
CA SER A 133 29.57 13.92 -38.07
C SER A 133 28.55 12.85 -37.66
N MET A 134 28.43 11.76 -38.41
CA MET A 134 27.55 10.63 -38.07
C MET A 134 28.00 9.92 -36.78
N VAL A 135 29.30 9.63 -36.63
CA VAL A 135 29.84 9.03 -35.41
C VAL A 135 29.62 9.94 -34.20
N ALA A 136 29.81 11.26 -34.36
CA ALA A 136 29.53 12.21 -33.29
C ALA A 136 28.05 12.22 -32.89
N ILE A 137 27.12 12.17 -33.85
CA ILE A 137 25.68 12.11 -33.59
C ILE A 137 25.31 10.82 -32.84
N ASP A 138 25.78 9.66 -33.31
CA ASP A 138 25.50 8.37 -32.66
C ASP A 138 26.09 8.34 -31.24
N ASN A 139 27.29 8.90 -31.02
CA ASN A 139 27.88 9.02 -29.67
C ASN A 139 27.06 9.93 -28.74
N ILE A 140 26.55 11.06 -29.24
CA ILE A 140 25.67 11.94 -28.47
C ILE A 140 24.35 11.22 -28.15
N ALA A 141 23.79 10.48 -29.10
CA ALA A 141 22.56 9.71 -28.90
C ALA A 141 22.72 8.60 -27.86
N LEU A 142 23.84 7.85 -27.89
CA LEU A 142 24.19 6.88 -26.86
C LEU A 142 24.31 7.54 -25.49
N SER A 143 25.09 8.62 -25.40
CA SER A 143 25.31 9.31 -24.12
C SER A 143 24.02 9.89 -23.55
N ALA A 144 23.11 10.39 -24.40
CA ALA A 144 21.79 10.84 -23.99
C ALA A 144 20.93 9.68 -23.45
N ASN A 145 20.91 8.53 -24.14
CA ASN A 145 20.17 7.35 -23.70
C ASN A 145 20.70 6.77 -22.39
N THR A 146 22.03 6.62 -22.25
CA THR A 146 22.63 6.16 -21.00
C THR A 146 22.31 7.11 -19.86
N ASN A 147 22.31 8.43 -20.09
CA ASN A 147 21.89 9.40 -19.08
C ASN A 147 20.41 9.26 -18.69
N LEU A 148 19.53 8.91 -19.63
CA LEU A 148 18.12 8.64 -19.34
C LEU A 148 17.94 7.38 -18.49
N GLU A 149 18.61 6.28 -18.85
CA GLU A 149 18.58 5.03 -18.08
C GLU A 149 19.18 5.20 -16.67
N VAL A 150 20.32 5.89 -16.55
CA VAL A 150 20.90 6.20 -15.25
C VAL A 150 19.96 7.07 -14.41
N ARG A 151 19.22 8.00 -15.03
CA ARG A 151 18.22 8.81 -14.32
C ARG A 151 17.01 8.00 -13.89
N SER A 152 16.52 7.06 -14.69
CA SER A 152 15.40 6.19 -14.31
C SER A 152 15.80 5.25 -13.17
N THR A 153 16.94 4.57 -13.27
CA THR A 153 17.44 3.71 -12.19
C THR A 153 17.73 4.50 -10.91
N ARG A 154 18.25 5.73 -11.00
CA ARG A 154 18.41 6.60 -9.82
C ARG A 154 17.07 6.99 -9.20
N ARG A 155 16.02 7.17 -10.00
CA ARG A 155 14.68 7.49 -9.50
C ARG A 155 14.08 6.27 -8.79
N GLU A 156 14.14 5.09 -9.40
CA GLU A 156 13.70 3.83 -8.79
C GLU A 156 14.43 3.57 -7.45
N LEU A 157 15.76 3.70 -7.42
CA LEU A 157 16.55 3.55 -6.19
C LEU A 157 16.23 4.62 -5.13
N ALA A 158 15.79 5.81 -5.54
CA ALA A 158 15.38 6.85 -4.61
C ALA A 158 14.00 6.54 -4.01
N GLU A 159 13.05 6.08 -4.84
CA GLU A 159 11.71 5.66 -4.43
C GLU A 159 11.77 4.47 -3.46
N ASP A 160 12.59 3.46 -3.76
CA ASP A 160 12.81 2.30 -2.88
C ASP A 160 13.36 2.73 -1.51
N ARG A 161 14.33 3.65 -1.49
CA ARG A 161 14.91 4.17 -0.24
C ARG A 161 13.90 4.94 0.61
N VAL A 162 13.07 5.77 -0.02
CA VAL A 162 12.01 6.52 0.66
C VAL A 162 10.98 5.55 1.26
N SER A 163 10.57 4.54 0.48
CA SER A 163 9.65 3.49 0.93
C SER A 163 10.21 2.72 2.14
N ASP A 164 11.48 2.31 2.08
CA ASP A 164 12.15 1.62 3.18
C ASP A 164 12.29 2.48 4.43
N GLN A 165 12.60 3.77 4.28
CA GLN A 165 12.68 4.69 5.40
C GLN A 165 11.31 4.91 6.04
N LYS A 166 10.26 5.11 5.23
CA LYS A 166 8.88 5.26 5.72
C LYS A 166 8.44 4.04 6.51
N ARG A 167 8.76 2.83 6.04
CA ARG A 167 8.51 1.58 6.77
C ARG A 167 9.20 1.55 8.14
N ARG A 168 10.50 1.87 8.21
CA ARG A 168 11.23 1.89 9.49
C ARG A 168 10.68 2.91 10.48
N ILE A 169 10.26 4.07 10.00
CA ILE A 169 9.61 5.10 10.82
C ILE A 169 8.27 4.59 11.33
N LEU A 170 7.48 3.92 10.49
CA LEU A 170 6.24 3.30 10.91
C LEU A 170 6.47 2.21 11.95
N ASP A 171 7.47 1.36 11.79
CA ASP A 171 7.82 0.32 12.77
C ASP A 171 8.26 0.93 14.11
N TRP A 172 8.94 2.09 14.07
CA TRP A 172 9.34 2.84 15.27
C TRP A 172 8.17 3.51 16.00
N ILE A 173 7.22 4.09 15.25
CA ILE A 173 6.03 4.73 15.81
C ILE A 173 5.03 3.68 16.30
N SER A 174 4.91 2.55 15.60
CA SER A 174 3.77 1.65 15.76
C SER A 174 3.71 1.00 17.15
N SER A 175 2.55 1.12 17.76
CA SER A 175 2.12 0.34 18.92
C SER A 175 1.63 -1.05 18.47
N SER A 176 1.56 -2.02 19.41
CA SER A 176 1.01 -3.36 19.17
C SER A 176 -0.48 -3.39 18.74
N ALA A 177 -1.20 -2.28 18.85
CA ALA A 177 -2.61 -2.18 18.49
C ALA A 177 -2.82 -2.05 16.96
N ASN A 178 -3.30 -3.12 16.33
CA ASN A 178 -3.74 -3.13 14.93
C ASN A 178 -5.27 -2.95 14.86
N PHE A 179 -5.73 -1.74 14.54
CA PHE A 179 -7.16 -1.43 14.37
C PHE A 179 -7.70 -1.73 12.96
N GLU A 180 -6.82 -1.92 11.97
CA GLU A 180 -7.23 -2.21 10.59
C GLU A 180 -7.90 -3.60 10.49
N ALA A 181 -7.34 -4.60 11.18
CA ALA A 181 -7.95 -5.93 11.27
C ALA A 181 -9.32 -5.88 11.97
N GLN A 182 -9.44 -5.10 13.05
CA GLN A 182 -10.72 -4.94 13.74
C GLN A 182 -11.77 -4.23 12.86
N GLN A 183 -11.34 -3.28 12.03
CA GLN A 183 -12.23 -2.66 11.05
C GLN A 183 -12.70 -3.67 10.01
N ALA A 184 -11.82 -4.54 9.50
CA ALA A 184 -12.19 -5.59 8.55
C ALA A 184 -13.23 -6.56 9.13
N ASP A 185 -13.00 -7.10 10.33
CA ASP A 185 -13.95 -8.00 11.04
C ASP A 185 -15.33 -7.33 11.24
N ASN A 186 -15.34 -6.07 11.68
CA ASN A 186 -16.60 -5.35 11.89
C ASN A 186 -17.38 -5.18 10.58
N ILE A 187 -16.70 -4.90 9.46
CA ILE A 187 -17.35 -4.75 8.15
C ILE A 187 -17.83 -6.10 7.61
N GLU A 188 -17.07 -7.18 7.77
CA GLU A 188 -17.49 -8.52 7.36
C GLU A 188 -18.77 -8.97 8.07
N ARG A 189 -18.89 -8.64 9.36
CA ARG A 189 -20.06 -8.98 10.18
C ARG A 189 -21.26 -8.06 9.98
N ARG A 190 -21.09 -6.96 9.24
CA ARG A 190 -22.13 -5.97 8.99
C ARG A 190 -23.26 -6.59 8.17
N GLN A 191 -24.50 -6.35 8.60
CA GLN A 191 -25.67 -6.60 7.77
C GLN A 191 -25.88 -5.42 6.84
N ALA A 192 -25.87 -5.67 5.52
CA ALA A 192 -26.07 -4.63 4.52
C ALA A 192 -27.41 -3.92 4.72
N GLY A 193 -27.42 -2.59 4.54
CA GLY A 193 -28.59 -1.73 4.76
C GLY A 193 -28.63 -1.08 6.15
N THR A 194 -27.98 -1.68 7.16
CA THR A 194 -27.99 -1.13 8.52
C THR A 194 -27.15 0.13 8.69
N GLY A 195 -27.58 1.00 9.61
CA GLY A 195 -26.86 2.21 10.04
C GLY A 195 -26.99 3.42 9.11
N GLN A 196 -27.78 3.31 8.04
CA GLN A 196 -27.96 4.37 7.05
C GLN A 196 -28.60 5.64 7.62
N TRP A 197 -29.51 5.48 8.58
CA TRP A 197 -30.19 6.60 9.24
C TRP A 197 -29.22 7.61 9.87
N LEU A 198 -28.06 7.15 10.36
CA LEU A 198 -27.06 8.02 10.97
C LEU A 198 -26.30 8.79 9.88
N LEU A 199 -25.94 8.11 8.79
CA LEU A 199 -25.27 8.74 7.64
C LEU A 199 -26.15 9.81 6.99
N ASP A 200 -27.47 9.62 7.01
CA ASP A 200 -28.45 10.57 6.49
C ASP A 200 -28.78 11.70 7.47
N SER A 201 -28.33 11.62 8.73
CA SER A 201 -28.61 12.65 9.73
C SER A 201 -27.98 14.01 9.38
N GLN A 202 -28.61 15.11 9.81
CA GLN A 202 -28.06 16.44 9.57
C GLN A 202 -26.77 16.65 10.36
N GLN A 203 -26.70 16.13 11.58
CA GLN A 203 -25.55 16.25 12.47
C GLN A 203 -24.31 15.57 11.88
N PHE A 204 -24.47 14.38 11.27
CA PHE A 204 -23.38 13.70 10.58
C PHE A 204 -22.94 14.44 9.31
N ARG A 205 -23.90 14.90 8.49
CA ARG A 205 -23.59 15.71 7.30
C ARG A 205 -22.86 17.01 7.66
N ASP A 206 -23.26 17.66 8.75
CA ASP A 206 -22.58 18.84 9.28
C ASP A 206 -21.15 18.50 9.74
N TRP A 207 -20.95 17.35 10.40
CA TRP A 207 -19.63 16.90 10.85
C TRP A 207 -18.66 16.64 9.68
N ILE A 208 -19.17 16.07 8.58
CA ILE A 208 -18.40 15.89 7.33
C ILE A 208 -18.12 17.23 6.65
N THR A 209 -19.11 18.13 6.55
CA THR A 209 -18.98 19.31 5.68
C THR A 209 -18.33 20.51 6.36
N LYS A 210 -18.58 20.74 7.66
CA LYS A 210 -18.06 21.88 8.40
C LYS A 210 -16.69 21.57 9.01
N ASP A 211 -15.88 22.60 9.19
CA ASP A 211 -14.56 22.50 9.78
C ASP A 211 -14.62 22.35 11.30
N ARG A 212 -13.64 21.63 11.86
CA ARG A 212 -13.40 21.52 13.32
C ARG A 212 -14.63 21.11 14.13
N GLN A 213 -15.42 20.17 13.60
CA GLN A 213 -16.64 19.71 14.27
C GLN A 213 -16.35 18.54 15.22
N THR A 214 -17.12 18.50 16.31
CA THR A 214 -17.14 17.36 17.23
C THR A 214 -18.53 16.75 17.23
N LEU A 215 -18.58 15.44 16.98
CA LEU A 215 -19.80 14.65 16.99
C LEU A 215 -19.71 13.57 18.07
N PHE A 216 -20.56 13.68 19.08
CA PHE A 216 -20.65 12.68 20.14
C PHE A 216 -21.81 11.73 19.89
N CYS A 217 -21.55 10.44 19.97
CA CYS A 217 -22.53 9.40 19.67
C CYS A 217 -22.74 8.48 20.88
N PRO A 218 -23.51 8.92 21.89
CA PRO A 218 -23.82 8.08 23.04
C PRO A 218 -24.84 7.01 22.65
N GLY A 219 -24.88 5.90 23.39
CA GLY A 219 -25.94 4.92 23.21
C GLY A 219 -25.89 3.81 24.25
N MET A 220 -27.02 3.15 24.45
CA MET A 220 -27.11 2.03 25.38
C MET A 220 -26.19 0.85 24.97
N PRO A 221 -25.81 -0.01 25.92
CA PRO A 221 -25.12 -1.27 25.61
C PRO A 221 -25.90 -2.09 24.58
N GLY A 222 -25.21 -2.76 23.64
CA GLY A 222 -25.85 -3.55 22.60
C GLY A 222 -26.57 -2.76 21.48
N ALA A 223 -26.54 -1.43 21.47
CA ALA A 223 -27.16 -0.60 20.42
C ALA A 223 -26.42 -0.59 19.07
N GLY A 224 -25.24 -1.21 18.98
CA GLY A 224 -24.46 -1.26 17.73
C GLY A 224 -23.48 -0.11 17.52
N LYS A 225 -23.03 0.57 18.59
CA LYS A 225 -22.08 1.69 18.53
C LYS A 225 -20.82 1.40 17.70
N THR A 226 -20.16 0.28 17.98
CA THR A 226 -18.97 -0.17 17.23
C THR A 226 -19.27 -0.42 15.75
N MET A 227 -20.44 -1.00 15.44
CA MET A 227 -20.87 -1.19 14.05
C MET A 227 -21.08 0.15 13.34
N VAL A 228 -21.74 1.11 14.01
CA VAL A 228 -21.94 2.45 13.47
C VAL A 228 -20.60 3.17 13.25
N ALA A 229 -19.67 3.10 14.21
CA ALA A 229 -18.32 3.66 14.04
C ALA A 229 -17.62 3.05 12.82
N SER A 230 -17.70 1.73 12.67
CA SER A 230 -17.12 1.00 11.54
C SER A 230 -17.74 1.41 10.19
N ILE A 231 -19.07 1.59 10.12
CA ILE A 231 -19.79 2.08 8.95
C ILE A 231 -19.33 3.50 8.56
N ILE A 232 -19.15 4.37 9.56
CA ILE A 232 -18.64 5.73 9.32
C ILE A 232 -17.21 5.68 8.76
N ILE A 233 -16.34 4.86 9.35
CA ILE A 233 -14.95 4.71 8.89
C ILE A 233 -14.92 4.19 7.45
N GLU A 234 -15.70 3.15 7.13
CA GLU A 234 -15.83 2.62 5.78
C GLU A 234 -16.31 3.69 4.80
N ARG A 235 -17.33 4.47 5.18
CA ARG A 235 -17.84 5.58 4.36
C ARG A 235 -16.76 6.60 4.04
N LEU A 236 -15.97 7.01 5.05
CA LEU A 236 -14.87 7.97 4.87
C LEU A 236 -13.75 7.39 3.98
N GLN A 237 -13.41 6.11 4.18
CA GLN A 237 -12.41 5.41 3.35
C GLN A 237 -12.85 5.32 1.88
N GLN A 238 -14.14 5.08 1.62
CA GLN A 238 -14.69 5.02 0.27
C GLN A 238 -14.78 6.40 -0.38
N GLU A 239 -15.25 7.41 0.35
CA GLU A 239 -15.45 8.77 -0.16
C GLU A 239 -14.14 9.49 -0.47
N TYR A 240 -13.10 9.27 0.36
CA TYR A 240 -11.80 9.96 0.25
C TYR A 240 -10.64 9.06 -0.15
N ARG A 241 -10.91 7.90 -0.76
CA ARG A 241 -9.89 6.89 -1.12
C ARG A 241 -8.69 7.46 -1.90
N ASP A 242 -9.00 8.30 -2.87
CA ASP A 242 -8.03 8.89 -3.80
C ASP A 242 -7.63 10.32 -3.39
N ASP A 243 -8.32 10.91 -2.41
CA ASP A 243 -8.04 12.26 -1.93
C ASP A 243 -7.00 12.24 -0.80
N LYS A 244 -5.76 12.48 -1.20
CA LYS A 244 -4.60 12.50 -0.31
C LYS A 244 -4.51 13.76 0.57
N SER A 245 -5.39 14.73 0.37
CA SER A 245 -5.49 15.91 1.21
C SER A 245 -6.28 15.66 2.50
N ILE A 246 -6.98 14.52 2.60
CA ILE A 246 -7.78 14.14 3.77
C ILE A 246 -7.04 13.09 4.61
N GLY A 247 -6.87 13.38 5.89
CA GLY A 247 -6.35 12.44 6.87
C GLY A 247 -7.48 11.66 7.54
N LEU A 248 -7.29 10.37 7.79
CA LEU A 248 -8.22 9.53 8.55
C LEU A 248 -7.44 8.72 9.57
N ALA A 249 -7.86 8.77 10.83
CA ALA A 249 -7.35 7.93 11.90
C ALA A 249 -8.50 7.47 12.80
N TYR A 250 -8.43 6.23 13.27
CA TYR A 250 -9.46 5.66 14.11
C TYR A 250 -8.93 4.68 15.15
N VAL A 251 -9.68 4.54 16.24
CA VAL A 251 -9.33 3.71 17.39
C VAL A 251 -10.58 2.95 17.82
N PHE A 252 -10.42 1.66 18.09
CA PHE A 252 -11.43 0.85 18.76
C PHE A 252 -10.94 0.48 20.15
N TYR A 253 -11.48 1.14 21.18
CA TYR A 253 -11.16 0.73 22.55
C TYR A 253 -11.69 -0.67 22.84
N ASN A 254 -10.93 -1.41 23.64
CA ASN A 254 -11.29 -2.75 24.07
C ASN A 254 -10.79 -2.96 25.50
N PHE A 255 -11.72 -3.04 26.45
CA PHE A 255 -11.43 -3.21 27.87
C PHE A 255 -10.50 -4.41 28.17
N ARG A 256 -10.45 -5.45 27.33
CA ARG A 256 -9.55 -6.61 27.52
C ARG A 256 -8.12 -6.38 27.09
N ARG A 257 -7.86 -5.36 26.25
CA ARG A 257 -6.54 -5.00 25.74
C ARG A 257 -5.95 -3.79 26.46
N GLN A 258 -6.40 -3.51 27.69
CA GLN A 258 -5.94 -2.35 28.47
C GLN A 258 -4.42 -2.22 28.61
N HIS A 259 -3.71 -3.34 28.66
CA HIS A 259 -2.25 -3.36 28.74
C HIS A 259 -1.55 -2.94 27.43
N GLU A 260 -2.29 -2.92 26.31
CA GLU A 260 -1.86 -2.49 24.97
C GLU A 260 -2.50 -1.14 24.56
N GLN A 261 -3.31 -0.54 25.43
CA GLN A 261 -4.13 0.64 25.14
C GLN A 261 -3.85 1.78 26.14
N SER A 262 -2.58 2.04 26.45
CA SER A 262 -2.23 3.27 27.17
C SER A 262 -2.51 4.50 26.29
N PRO A 263 -2.75 5.70 26.85
CA PRO A 263 -2.95 6.91 26.04
C PRO A 263 -1.83 7.16 25.04
N ARG A 264 -0.59 6.84 25.43
CA ARG A 264 0.58 6.93 24.59
C ARG A 264 0.49 5.99 23.39
N ASP A 265 0.09 4.73 23.60
CA ASP A 265 -0.06 3.74 22.52
C ASP A 265 -1.18 4.12 21.56
N ILE A 266 -2.29 4.64 22.10
CA ILE A 266 -3.41 5.12 21.30
C ILE A 266 -3.00 6.32 20.44
N LEU A 267 -2.32 7.31 21.02
CA LEU A 267 -1.80 8.45 20.27
C LEU A 267 -0.75 8.02 19.22
N ALA A 268 0.12 7.06 19.57
CA ALA A 268 1.09 6.51 18.62
C ALA A 268 0.41 5.78 17.44
N SER A 269 -0.69 5.07 17.70
CA SER A 269 -1.50 4.43 16.65
C SER A 269 -2.16 5.46 15.73
N LEU A 270 -2.75 6.53 16.31
CA LEU A 270 -3.31 7.64 15.53
C LEU A 270 -2.23 8.29 14.65
N LEU A 271 -1.05 8.56 15.22
CA LEU A 271 0.11 9.09 14.49
C LEU A 271 0.53 8.16 13.34
N SER A 272 0.63 6.86 13.60
CA SER A 272 1.00 5.86 12.59
C SER A 272 0.02 5.86 11.42
N GLN A 273 -1.29 5.87 11.69
CA GLN A 273 -2.33 5.90 10.66
C GLN A 273 -2.26 7.18 9.80
N LEU A 274 -2.11 8.35 10.42
CA LEU A 274 -1.97 9.61 9.68
C LEU A 274 -0.69 9.64 8.84
N TYR A 275 0.43 9.16 9.38
CA TYR A 275 1.70 9.11 8.66
C TYR A 275 1.68 8.11 7.49
N ARG A 276 0.97 6.98 7.62
CA ARG A 276 0.72 6.04 6.50
C ARG A 276 0.00 6.74 5.35
N GLY A 277 -1.11 7.41 5.65
CA GLY A 277 -1.95 8.11 4.68
C GLY A 277 -1.28 9.34 4.03
N HIS A 278 -0.22 9.86 4.65
CA HIS A 278 0.47 11.05 4.19
C HIS A 278 1.31 10.81 2.92
N VAL A 279 1.22 11.74 1.96
CA VAL A 279 1.86 11.66 0.63
C VAL A 279 3.18 12.42 0.52
N ALA A 280 3.40 13.41 1.37
CA ALA A 280 4.63 14.19 1.35
C ALA A 280 5.64 13.68 2.41
N ASP A 281 6.92 13.98 2.18
CA ASP A 281 7.95 13.77 3.18
C ASP A 281 7.70 14.73 4.35
N CYS A 282 7.16 14.22 5.45
CA CYS A 282 7.06 14.99 6.69
C CYS A 282 8.46 15.07 7.32
N LYS A 283 9.26 16.04 6.87
CA LYS A 283 10.64 16.25 7.34
C LYS A 283 10.74 16.26 8.86
N TYR A 284 9.74 16.82 9.53
CA TYR A 284 9.72 16.89 10.99
C TYR A 284 9.68 15.50 11.64
N VAL A 285 8.90 14.55 11.10
CA VAL A 285 8.89 13.15 11.57
C VAL A 285 10.23 12.48 11.31
N GLU A 286 10.81 12.68 10.13
CA GLU A 286 12.11 12.12 9.78
C GLU A 286 13.26 12.66 10.64
N ASP A 287 13.25 13.96 10.92
CA ASP A 287 14.25 14.61 11.77
C ASP A 287 14.11 14.14 13.21
N THR A 288 12.87 13.98 13.71
CA THR A 288 12.62 13.38 15.02
C THR A 288 13.12 11.94 15.08
N TYR A 289 12.88 11.14 14.04
CA TYR A 289 13.40 9.78 13.94
C TYR A 289 14.94 9.72 13.98
N LYS A 290 15.62 10.61 13.24
CA LYS A 290 17.09 10.72 13.25
C LYS A 290 17.62 11.14 14.62
N ASN A 291 16.96 12.08 15.28
CA ASN A 291 17.33 12.55 16.61
C ASN A 291 17.21 11.47 17.69
N HIS A 292 16.34 10.47 17.46
CA HIS A 292 16.19 9.27 18.31
C HIS A 292 17.14 8.12 17.92
N ASP A 293 18.34 8.45 17.41
CA ASP A 293 19.36 7.49 16.93
C ASP A 293 18.80 6.45 15.95
N ASN A 294 18.01 6.96 14.98
CA ASN A 294 17.27 6.15 14.00
C ASN A 294 16.29 5.17 14.65
N GLY A 295 15.49 5.66 15.58
CA GLY A 295 14.37 4.94 16.19
C GLY A 295 14.73 3.96 17.31
N LYS A 296 15.89 4.13 17.97
CA LYS A 296 16.26 3.29 19.13
C LYS A 296 15.60 3.75 20.43
N GLY A 297 15.20 5.02 20.52
CA GLY A 297 14.54 5.60 21.69
C GLY A 297 13.00 5.61 21.57
N PRO A 298 12.27 5.44 22.68
CA PRO A 298 10.81 5.58 22.68
C PRO A 298 10.40 7.06 22.56
N LEU A 299 9.37 7.35 21.76
CA LEU A 299 8.73 8.67 21.72
C LEU A 299 7.96 8.96 23.01
N SER A 300 8.13 10.13 23.61
CA SER A 300 7.29 10.62 24.70
C SER A 300 5.90 11.05 24.21
N THR A 301 4.90 11.08 25.10
CA THR A 301 3.53 11.51 24.76
C THR A 301 3.51 12.92 24.16
N LYS A 302 4.34 13.84 24.67
CA LYS A 302 4.43 15.22 24.16
C LYS A 302 4.97 15.27 22.74
N GLU A 303 6.00 14.48 22.44
CA GLU A 303 6.54 14.37 21.07
C GLU A 303 5.49 13.78 20.12
N ILE A 304 4.74 12.76 20.53
CA ILE A 304 3.68 12.17 19.72
C ILE A 304 2.60 13.20 19.39
N VAL A 305 2.11 13.95 20.40
CA VAL A 305 1.11 15.01 20.18
C VAL A 305 1.63 16.08 19.22
N ALA A 306 2.89 16.52 19.37
CA ALA A 306 3.51 17.49 18.46
C ALA A 306 3.61 16.94 17.02
N LEU A 307 3.97 15.67 16.85
CA LEU A 307 4.02 15.02 15.54
C LEU A 307 2.62 14.91 14.90
N ILE A 308 1.59 14.59 15.69
CA ILE A 308 0.19 14.56 15.23
C ILE A 308 -0.24 15.96 14.79
N GLN A 309 0.11 17.02 15.53
CA GLN A 309 -0.18 18.41 15.17
C GLN A 309 0.44 18.79 13.82
N GLU A 310 1.74 18.51 13.65
CA GLU A 310 2.47 18.81 12.42
C GLU A 310 1.92 18.06 11.20
N ILE A 311 1.69 16.74 11.34
CA ILE A 311 1.09 15.96 10.25
C ILE A 311 -0.34 16.43 9.97
N SER A 312 -1.15 16.69 10.99
CA SER A 312 -2.54 17.15 10.81
C SER A 312 -2.61 18.49 10.10
N SER A 313 -1.62 19.38 10.31
CA SER A 313 -1.52 20.68 9.63
C SER A 313 -1.21 20.57 8.13
N SER A 314 -0.70 19.42 7.67
CA SER A 314 -0.41 19.17 6.26
C SER A 314 -1.62 18.69 5.46
N PHE A 315 -2.67 18.21 6.15
CA PHE A 315 -3.93 17.81 5.54
C PHE A 315 -4.88 19.02 5.44
N ALA A 316 -5.73 19.04 4.42
CA ALA A 316 -6.82 20.00 4.33
C ALA A 316 -7.85 19.79 5.46
N LYS A 317 -8.08 18.53 5.82
CA LYS A 317 -8.93 18.12 6.93
C LYS A 317 -8.53 16.74 7.44
N VAL A 318 -8.66 16.51 8.74
CA VAL A 318 -8.43 15.22 9.38
C VAL A 318 -9.70 14.75 10.09
N TYR A 319 -10.09 13.50 9.86
CA TYR A 319 -11.14 12.84 10.62
C TYR A 319 -10.53 11.89 11.65
N MET A 320 -10.93 12.05 12.91
CA MET A 320 -10.55 11.17 14.02
C MET A 320 -11.78 10.50 14.59
N VAL A 321 -11.82 9.16 14.59
CA VAL A 321 -12.94 8.37 15.11
C VAL A 321 -12.49 7.51 16.28
N ILE A 322 -13.07 7.69 17.47
CA ILE A 322 -12.79 6.88 18.66
C ILE A 322 -14.04 6.12 19.07
N ASP A 323 -14.01 4.81 18.92
CA ASP A 323 -15.08 3.92 19.38
C ASP A 323 -14.87 3.49 20.83
N ALA A 324 -15.98 3.35 21.56
CA ALA A 324 -16.07 2.86 22.93
C ALA A 324 -15.20 3.65 23.94
N LEU A 325 -15.29 4.98 23.92
CA LEU A 325 -14.52 5.87 24.80
C LEU A 325 -14.70 5.58 26.29
N ASP A 326 -15.81 4.97 26.70
CA ASP A 326 -16.05 4.53 28.08
C ASP A 326 -15.12 3.41 28.54
N GLU A 327 -14.58 2.63 27.61
CA GLU A 327 -13.63 1.56 27.91
C GLU A 327 -12.20 2.08 28.12
N CYS A 328 -11.93 3.36 27.80
CA CYS A 328 -10.71 4.05 28.19
C CYS A 328 -10.70 4.23 29.72
N GLN A 329 -9.66 3.73 30.40
CA GLN A 329 -9.63 3.69 31.88
C GLN A 329 -9.90 5.07 32.51
N PRO A 330 -10.84 5.18 33.47
CA PRO A 330 -11.04 6.42 34.22
C PRO A 330 -9.94 6.66 35.26
N ASN A 331 -9.32 5.59 35.77
CA ASN A 331 -8.26 5.68 36.77
C ASN A 331 -6.95 6.13 36.11
N ASN A 332 -6.29 7.11 36.72
CA ASN A 332 -5.01 7.75 36.31
C ASN A 332 -5.10 8.94 35.34
N GLY A 333 -6.29 9.47 35.02
CA GLY A 333 -6.41 10.68 34.18
C GLY A 333 -6.20 10.45 32.67
N HIS A 334 -5.91 9.22 32.26
CA HIS A 334 -5.67 8.81 30.88
C HIS A 334 -6.72 9.29 29.86
N ARG A 335 -8.00 9.13 30.20
CA ARG A 335 -9.11 9.61 29.35
C ARG A 335 -9.11 11.13 29.20
N HIS A 336 -8.84 11.84 30.30
CA HIS A 336 -8.75 13.30 30.30
C HIS A 336 -7.60 13.76 29.40
N ASP A 337 -6.40 13.21 29.60
CA ASP A 337 -5.20 13.57 28.82
C ASP A 337 -5.41 13.36 27.31
N LEU A 338 -6.03 12.25 26.92
CA LEU A 338 -6.35 11.96 25.52
C LEU A 338 -7.35 12.97 24.93
N LEU A 339 -8.46 13.20 25.63
CA LEU A 339 -9.49 14.13 25.15
C LEU A 339 -8.95 15.55 25.08
N THR A 340 -8.20 16.00 26.09
CA THR A 340 -7.54 17.31 26.08
C THR A 340 -6.59 17.43 24.89
N ALA A 341 -5.75 16.42 24.61
CA ALA A 341 -4.86 16.44 23.46
C ALA A 341 -5.61 16.56 22.12
N ILE A 342 -6.74 15.85 21.96
CA ILE A 342 -7.57 15.89 20.75
C ILE A 342 -8.32 17.21 20.62
N LEU A 343 -8.87 17.75 21.70
CA LEU A 343 -9.55 19.04 21.68
C LEU A 343 -8.55 20.19 21.41
N ASP A 344 -7.34 20.11 21.98
CA ASP A 344 -6.25 21.06 21.69
C ASP A 344 -5.81 20.99 20.23
N LEU A 345 -5.82 19.81 19.62
CA LEU A 345 -5.59 19.63 18.18
C LEU A 345 -6.63 20.36 17.33
N GLN A 346 -7.92 20.36 17.72
CA GLN A 346 -8.97 21.08 16.97
C GLN A 346 -8.81 22.61 17.02
N ASN A 347 -8.16 23.14 18.06
CA ASN A 347 -7.91 24.58 18.16
C ASN A 347 -6.88 25.05 17.12
N THR A 348 -5.90 24.21 16.78
CA THR A 348 -4.79 24.55 15.89
C THR A 348 -4.99 24.02 14.46
N CYS A 349 -5.57 22.84 14.30
CA CYS A 349 -5.69 22.12 13.03
C CYS A 349 -7.16 21.94 12.61
N ASN A 350 -7.42 21.64 11.33
CA ASN A 350 -8.76 21.29 10.86
C ASN A 350 -9.09 19.82 11.14
N VAL A 351 -9.32 19.50 12.42
CA VAL A 351 -9.63 18.13 12.88
C VAL A 351 -11.11 18.02 13.21
N SER A 352 -11.82 17.11 12.55
CA SER A 352 -13.18 16.71 12.91
C SER A 352 -13.11 15.44 13.76
N PHE A 353 -13.65 15.50 14.98
CA PHE A 353 -13.58 14.43 15.96
C PHE A 353 -14.93 13.75 16.16
N LEU A 354 -14.96 12.42 16.19
CA LEU A 354 -16.13 11.62 16.52
C LEU A 354 -15.79 10.65 17.64
N ALA A 355 -16.66 10.57 18.64
CA ALA A 355 -16.55 9.58 19.71
C ALA A 355 -17.85 8.83 19.93
N THR A 356 -17.78 7.51 20.10
CA THR A 356 -18.91 6.71 20.60
C THR A 356 -18.69 6.38 22.07
N SER A 357 -19.77 6.32 22.86
CA SER A 357 -19.68 5.91 24.26
C SER A 357 -21.02 5.43 24.83
N ARG A 358 -21.02 4.79 26.01
CA ARG A 358 -22.21 4.66 26.85
C ARG A 358 -22.63 6.02 27.44
N HIS A 359 -23.86 6.11 27.93
CA HIS A 359 -24.33 7.24 28.73
C HIS A 359 -23.62 7.27 30.09
N ILE A 360 -22.49 7.96 30.15
CA ILE A 360 -21.69 8.16 31.35
C ILE A 360 -21.57 9.67 31.58
N PRO A 361 -22.14 10.22 32.67
CA PRO A 361 -22.14 11.66 32.91
C PRO A 361 -20.75 12.31 32.87
N ASP A 362 -19.73 11.63 33.37
CA ASP A 362 -18.35 12.14 33.36
C ASP A 362 -17.76 12.25 31.94
N ILE A 363 -18.23 11.45 30.98
CA ILE A 363 -17.83 11.53 29.57
C ILE A 363 -18.65 12.60 28.86
N GLU A 364 -19.97 12.61 29.08
CA GLU A 364 -20.90 13.57 28.48
C GLU A 364 -20.50 15.02 28.76
N ARG A 365 -19.95 15.30 29.96
CA ARG A 365 -19.41 16.62 30.32
C ARG A 365 -18.36 17.16 29.35
N TYR A 366 -17.54 16.32 28.73
CA TYR A 366 -16.55 16.76 27.74
C TYR A 366 -17.18 17.19 26.41
N PHE A 367 -18.41 16.78 26.15
CA PHE A 367 -19.14 17.02 24.91
C PHE A 367 -20.32 17.96 25.10
N GLU A 368 -20.44 18.62 26.25
CA GLU A 368 -21.45 19.65 26.48
C GLU A 368 -21.33 20.77 25.44
N GLY A 369 -22.41 21.01 24.68
CA GLY A 369 -22.44 21.98 23.60
C GLY A 369 -21.96 21.47 22.24
N CYS A 370 -21.50 20.22 22.13
CA CYS A 370 -21.19 19.58 20.85
C CYS A 370 -22.43 18.96 20.18
N SER A 371 -22.36 18.74 18.87
CA SER A 371 -23.38 17.97 18.15
C SER A 371 -23.45 16.55 18.68
N THR A 372 -24.65 16.06 18.96
CA THR A 372 -24.87 14.73 19.55
C THR A 372 -25.90 13.94 18.74
N ILE A 373 -25.63 12.67 18.48
CA ILE A 373 -26.58 11.71 17.88
C ILE A 373 -26.63 10.48 18.77
N GLU A 374 -27.78 10.19 19.37
CA GLU A 374 -27.94 8.95 20.13
C GLU A 374 -27.97 7.74 19.18
N ILE A 375 -27.09 6.77 19.40
CA ILE A 375 -27.06 5.51 18.68
C ILE A 375 -28.08 4.57 19.30
N GLN A 376 -29.13 4.30 18.53
CA GLN A 376 -30.15 3.32 18.82
C GLN A 376 -30.45 2.53 17.55
N ALA A 377 -30.62 1.21 17.66
CA ALA A 377 -31.06 0.42 16.51
C ALA A 377 -32.48 0.85 16.10
N THR A 378 -32.66 1.24 14.84
CA THR A 378 -34.01 1.53 14.36
C THR A 378 -34.78 0.22 14.14
N ASP A 379 -36.11 0.28 14.20
CA ASP A 379 -36.97 -0.87 13.88
C ASP A 379 -36.65 -1.46 12.49
N SER A 380 -36.27 -0.60 11.54
CA SER A 380 -35.82 -0.99 10.21
C SER A 380 -34.49 -1.74 10.25
N ASP A 381 -33.47 -1.21 10.92
CA ASP A 381 -32.16 -1.89 11.01
C ASP A 381 -32.27 -3.25 11.72
N VAL A 382 -33.09 -3.32 12.78
CA VAL A 382 -33.36 -4.59 13.47
C VAL A 382 -34.02 -5.56 12.48
N GLY A 383 -35.01 -5.12 11.72
CA GLY A 383 -35.67 -5.93 10.70
C GLY A 383 -34.69 -6.51 9.67
N GLU A 384 -33.82 -5.67 9.10
CA GLU A 384 -32.79 -6.10 8.15
C GLU A 384 -31.77 -7.06 8.76
N CYS A 385 -31.36 -6.79 10.01
CA CYS A 385 -30.48 -7.69 10.75
C CYS A 385 -31.12 -9.07 10.98
N LEU A 386 -32.42 -9.09 11.30
CA LEU A 386 -33.18 -10.33 11.46
C LEU A 386 -33.29 -11.11 10.15
N ASP A 387 -33.47 -10.42 9.02
CA ASP A 387 -33.54 -11.04 7.69
C ASP A 387 -32.30 -11.85 7.34
N GLY A 388 -31.10 -11.31 7.62
CA GLY A 388 -29.83 -12.01 7.42
C GLY A 388 -29.70 -13.31 8.24
N HIS A 389 -30.50 -13.48 9.28
CA HIS A 389 -30.44 -14.61 10.21
C HIS A 389 -31.64 -15.57 10.11
N MET A 390 -32.66 -15.27 9.29
CA MET A 390 -33.85 -16.12 9.13
C MET A 390 -33.54 -17.51 8.56
N SER A 391 -32.46 -17.63 7.80
CA SER A 391 -31.96 -18.91 7.25
C SER A 391 -31.52 -19.91 8.32
N ARG A 392 -31.23 -19.45 9.54
CA ARG A 392 -30.78 -20.29 10.67
C ARG A 392 -31.95 -20.88 11.45
N LEU A 393 -33.18 -20.37 11.26
CA LEU A 393 -34.37 -20.86 11.94
C LEU A 393 -34.88 -22.18 11.33
N PRO A 394 -35.72 -22.96 12.02
CA PRO A 394 -36.26 -24.20 11.51
C PRO A 394 -36.94 -24.06 10.14
N SER A 395 -36.88 -25.12 9.32
CA SER A 395 -37.38 -25.10 7.94
C SER A 395 -38.86 -24.72 7.81
N PHE A 396 -39.69 -24.97 8.83
CA PHE A 396 -41.09 -24.55 8.83
C PHE A 396 -41.26 -23.02 8.99
N VAL A 397 -40.28 -22.33 9.60
CA VAL A 397 -40.22 -20.86 9.66
C VAL A 397 -39.73 -20.34 8.31
N GLN A 398 -38.66 -20.92 7.77
CA GLN A 398 -38.10 -20.52 6.48
C GLN A 398 -39.12 -20.56 5.33
N LYS A 399 -40.00 -21.57 5.33
CA LYS A 399 -41.03 -21.78 4.30
C LYS A 399 -42.27 -20.91 4.50
N SER A 400 -42.39 -20.18 5.61
CA SER A 400 -43.59 -19.41 5.97
C SER A 400 -43.25 -17.93 6.15
N SER A 401 -43.36 -17.18 5.05
CA SER A 401 -43.24 -15.71 5.08
C SER A 401 -44.14 -15.05 6.14
N PRO A 402 -45.42 -15.46 6.33
CA PRO A 402 -46.24 -14.90 7.41
C PRO A 402 -45.67 -15.13 8.82
N LEU A 403 -45.04 -16.28 9.06
CA LEU A 403 -44.44 -16.59 10.36
C LEU A 403 -43.13 -15.83 10.57
N GLN A 404 -42.35 -15.61 9.51
CA GLN A 404 -41.16 -14.76 9.56
C GLN A 404 -41.52 -13.32 9.93
N GLU A 405 -42.54 -12.74 9.29
CA GLU A 405 -43.01 -11.39 9.59
C GLU A 405 -43.60 -11.28 11.02
N GLU A 406 -44.30 -12.31 11.49
CA GLU A 406 -44.79 -12.40 12.88
C GLU A 406 -43.62 -12.38 13.88
N ILE A 407 -42.56 -13.17 13.62
CA ILE A 407 -41.35 -13.21 14.44
C ILE A 407 -40.62 -11.87 14.43
N LYS A 408 -40.42 -11.27 13.24
CA LYS A 408 -39.77 -9.96 13.10
C LYS A 408 -40.51 -8.90 13.90
N THR A 409 -41.81 -8.77 13.68
CA THR A 409 -42.65 -7.79 14.37
C THR A 409 -42.58 -7.97 15.87
N SER A 410 -42.64 -9.23 16.34
CA SER A 410 -42.54 -9.53 17.77
C SER A 410 -41.17 -9.18 18.35
N ILE A 411 -40.08 -9.47 17.65
CA ILE A 411 -38.73 -9.19 18.15
C ILE A 411 -38.47 -7.68 18.16
N VAL A 412 -38.78 -6.97 17.07
CA VAL A 412 -38.63 -5.50 16.95
C VAL A 412 -39.31 -4.77 18.11
N GLN A 413 -40.54 -5.16 18.46
CA GLN A 413 -41.28 -4.56 19.57
C GLN A 413 -40.62 -4.76 20.95
N VAL A 414 -39.86 -5.85 21.12
CA VAL A 414 -39.25 -6.24 22.41
C VAL A 414 -37.86 -5.66 22.57
N VAL A 415 -37.08 -5.58 21.48
CA VAL A 415 -35.66 -5.25 21.57
C VAL A 415 -35.38 -3.77 21.83
N LYS A 416 -36.36 -2.89 21.58
CA LYS A 416 -36.33 -1.44 21.86
C LYS A 416 -35.01 -0.75 21.46
N GLY A 417 -34.42 -1.17 20.34
CA GLY A 417 -33.19 -0.60 19.82
C GLY A 417 -31.88 -1.27 20.23
N MET A 418 -31.93 -2.50 20.77
CA MET A 418 -30.75 -3.32 21.09
C MET A 418 -30.60 -4.50 20.12
N PHE A 419 -29.57 -4.47 19.27
CA PHE A 419 -29.27 -5.57 18.34
C PHE A 419 -28.92 -6.88 19.05
N LEU A 420 -28.24 -6.80 20.19
CA LEU A 420 -27.86 -7.99 20.95
C LEU A 420 -29.09 -8.79 21.40
N LEU A 421 -30.11 -8.10 21.89
CA LEU A 421 -31.34 -8.75 22.32
C LEU A 421 -32.03 -9.41 21.12
N ALA A 422 -32.02 -8.79 19.94
CA ALA A 422 -32.55 -9.39 18.71
C ALA A 422 -31.86 -10.72 18.36
N LYS A 423 -30.53 -10.77 18.48
CA LYS A 423 -29.73 -11.98 18.26
C LYS A 423 -30.07 -13.10 19.27
N LEU A 424 -30.07 -12.79 20.56
CA LEU A 424 -30.40 -13.77 21.61
C LEU A 424 -31.82 -14.32 21.46
N GLN A 425 -32.76 -13.45 21.07
CA GLN A 425 -34.14 -13.84 20.78
C GLN A 425 -34.21 -14.82 19.63
N LEU A 426 -33.54 -14.56 18.50
CA LEU A 426 -33.48 -15.49 17.38
C LEU A 426 -32.90 -16.85 17.77
N GLU A 427 -31.80 -16.88 18.51
CA GLU A 427 -31.16 -18.12 18.94
C GLU A 427 -32.04 -18.96 19.87
N SER A 428 -32.89 -18.30 20.68
CA SER A 428 -33.89 -18.98 21.49
C SER A 428 -34.94 -19.73 20.65
N LEU A 429 -35.16 -19.29 19.40
CA LEU A 429 -36.15 -19.85 18.48
C LEU A 429 -35.60 -21.01 17.64
N THR A 430 -34.29 -21.12 17.47
CA THR A 430 -33.62 -22.14 16.65
C THR A 430 -34.01 -23.58 17.05
N GLY A 431 -34.18 -23.85 18.34
CA GLY A 431 -34.52 -25.18 18.86
C GLY A 431 -36.01 -25.54 18.85
N LYS A 432 -36.90 -24.65 18.40
CA LYS A 432 -38.36 -24.87 18.48
C LYS A 432 -38.84 -25.79 17.37
N ARG A 433 -39.72 -26.74 17.72
CA ARG A 433 -40.19 -27.80 16.79
C ARG A 433 -41.52 -27.52 16.08
N SER A 434 -42.21 -26.43 16.42
CA SER A 434 -43.49 -26.08 15.80
C SER A 434 -43.77 -24.57 15.80
N PRO A 435 -44.60 -24.06 14.88
CA PRO A 435 -45.05 -22.66 14.90
C PRO A 435 -45.67 -22.25 16.24
N LYS A 436 -46.43 -23.14 16.88
CA LYS A 436 -47.03 -22.89 18.21
C LYS A 436 -45.95 -22.68 19.28
N ALA A 437 -44.89 -23.49 19.26
CA ALA A 437 -43.78 -23.36 20.21
C ALA A 437 -42.96 -22.09 19.97
N VAL A 438 -42.82 -21.66 18.71
CA VAL A 438 -42.19 -20.37 18.35
C VAL A 438 -43.01 -19.21 18.90
N ARG A 439 -44.31 -19.15 18.59
CA ARG A 439 -45.21 -18.10 19.11
C ARG A 439 -45.22 -18.03 20.63
N ALA A 440 -45.26 -19.17 21.31
CA ALA A 440 -45.23 -19.22 22.76
C ALA A 440 -43.92 -18.66 23.35
N ALA A 441 -42.78 -18.92 22.69
CA ALA A 441 -41.48 -18.38 23.10
C ALA A 441 -41.41 -16.86 22.89
N SER A 442 -41.85 -16.37 21.73
CA SER A 442 -41.91 -14.93 21.43
C SER A 442 -42.80 -14.15 22.41
N VAL A 443 -43.93 -14.72 22.83
CA VAL A 443 -44.84 -14.09 23.82
C VAL A 443 -44.25 -14.08 25.24
N LYS A 444 -43.54 -15.14 25.66
CA LYS A 444 -42.91 -15.21 26.99
C LYS A 444 -41.86 -14.10 27.19
N LEU A 445 -41.27 -13.65 26.10
CA LEU A 445 -40.16 -12.69 26.09
C LEU A 445 -40.63 -11.23 26.02
N SER A 446 -41.83 -10.96 25.51
CA SER A 446 -42.39 -9.61 25.40
C SER A 446 -42.98 -9.04 26.70
N THR A 447 -43.18 -9.88 27.72
CA THR A 447 -43.94 -9.49 28.93
C THR A 447 -43.09 -9.02 30.12
N SER A 448 -41.75 -9.02 30.04
CA SER A 448 -40.89 -8.72 31.20
C SER A 448 -40.19 -7.36 31.09
N SER A 449 -40.44 -6.47 32.07
CA SER A 449 -39.47 -5.43 32.43
C SER A 449 -38.22 -6.13 32.96
N GLY A 450 -37.05 -5.94 32.32
CA GLY A 450 -35.85 -6.75 32.55
C GLY A 450 -35.54 -7.76 31.43
N ALA A 451 -35.99 -7.48 30.20
CA ALA A 451 -35.73 -8.33 29.03
C ALA A 451 -34.23 -8.63 28.79
N TYR A 452 -33.33 -7.77 29.28
CA TYR A 452 -31.88 -7.96 29.20
C TYR A 452 -31.42 -9.09 30.13
N ASP A 453 -31.64 -8.94 31.44
CA ASP A 453 -31.29 -9.96 32.44
C ASP A 453 -31.96 -11.28 32.10
N LYS A 454 -33.23 -11.25 31.68
CA LYS A 454 -33.95 -12.44 31.25
C LYS A 454 -33.38 -13.09 29.99
N ALA A 455 -32.86 -12.34 29.02
CA ALA A 455 -32.25 -12.94 27.83
C ALA A 455 -30.90 -13.59 28.16
N TYR A 456 -30.15 -13.02 29.10
CA TYR A 456 -28.95 -13.65 29.66
C TYR A 456 -29.31 -14.87 30.50
N ASP A 457 -30.29 -14.76 31.41
CA ASP A 457 -30.81 -15.86 32.22
C ASP A 457 -31.33 -16.98 31.33
N GLU A 458 -32.06 -16.69 30.25
CA GLU A 458 -32.53 -17.70 29.30
C GLU A 458 -31.39 -18.30 28.46
N ALA A 459 -30.32 -17.56 28.18
CA ALA A 459 -29.11 -18.13 27.59
C ALA A 459 -28.37 -19.05 28.58
N MET A 460 -28.27 -18.65 29.85
CA MET A 460 -27.68 -19.44 30.93
C MET A 460 -28.53 -20.67 31.26
N ASP A 461 -29.86 -20.57 31.27
CA ASP A 461 -30.80 -21.69 31.43
C ASP A 461 -30.65 -22.68 30.27
N ARG A 462 -30.46 -22.20 29.04
CA ARG A 462 -30.16 -23.06 27.88
C ARG A 462 -28.83 -23.78 28.04
N ILE A 463 -27.82 -23.12 28.60
CA ILE A 463 -26.54 -23.75 28.94
C ILE A 463 -26.72 -24.81 30.03
N GLN A 464 -27.48 -24.50 31.09
CA GLN A 464 -27.73 -25.43 32.19
C GLN A 464 -28.63 -26.61 31.79
N GLY A 465 -29.50 -26.43 30.81
CA GLY A 465 -30.40 -27.46 30.29
C GLY A 465 -29.79 -28.38 29.22
N GLN A 466 -28.53 -28.16 28.83
CA GLN A 466 -27.80 -29.05 27.92
C GLN A 466 -27.40 -30.37 28.64
N PRO A 467 -27.06 -31.43 27.89
CA PRO A 467 -26.38 -32.60 28.44
C PRO A 467 -25.19 -32.20 29.30
N GLU A 468 -24.92 -32.96 30.38
CA GLU A 468 -23.97 -32.58 31.44
C GLU A 468 -22.61 -32.15 30.89
N ASP A 469 -22.03 -32.92 29.98
CA ASP A 469 -20.72 -32.62 29.36
C ASP A 469 -20.75 -31.33 28.52
N GLN A 470 -21.82 -31.09 27.76
CA GLN A 470 -21.97 -29.87 26.95
C GLN A 470 -22.21 -28.63 27.82
N GLY A 471 -23.00 -28.78 28.88
CA GLY A 471 -23.23 -27.73 29.86
C GLY A 471 -21.96 -27.39 30.64
N ASN A 472 -21.14 -28.38 30.99
CA ASN A 472 -19.85 -28.18 31.64
C ASN A 472 -18.86 -27.48 30.71
N LEU A 473 -18.72 -27.96 29.46
CA LEU A 473 -17.88 -27.31 28.45
C LEU A 473 -18.25 -25.83 28.26
N ALA A 474 -19.54 -25.50 28.19
CA ALA A 474 -20.00 -24.11 28.08
C ALA A 474 -19.66 -23.26 29.33
N ARG A 475 -19.76 -23.82 30.54
CA ARG A 475 -19.39 -23.11 31.78
C ARG A 475 -17.90 -22.90 31.88
N ASP A 476 -17.10 -23.89 31.53
CA ASP A 476 -15.64 -23.82 31.54
C ASP A 476 -15.17 -22.81 30.50
N ALA A 477 -15.78 -22.84 29.30
CA ALA A 477 -15.54 -21.87 28.25
C ALA A 477 -15.81 -20.43 28.72
N LEU A 478 -17.00 -20.17 29.29
CA LEU A 478 -17.33 -18.86 29.83
C LEU A 478 -16.40 -18.44 30.97
N SER A 479 -16.04 -19.36 31.85
CA SER A 479 -15.14 -19.11 32.99
C SER A 479 -13.76 -18.71 32.52
N TRP A 480 -13.16 -19.44 31.58
CA TRP A 480 -11.87 -19.09 30.98
C TRP A 480 -11.92 -17.73 30.26
N ILE A 481 -12.98 -17.46 29.48
CA ILE A 481 -13.14 -16.20 28.75
C ILE A 481 -13.30 -14.99 29.69
N VAL A 482 -13.94 -15.17 30.85
CA VAL A 482 -14.18 -14.07 31.82
C VAL A 482 -13.00 -13.89 32.77
N CYS A 483 -12.35 -14.97 33.18
CA CYS A 483 -11.29 -14.96 34.18
C CYS A 483 -9.88 -14.80 33.57
N SER A 484 -9.73 -14.87 32.24
CA SER A 484 -8.43 -14.67 31.60
C SER A 484 -7.95 -13.22 31.74
N ARG A 485 -6.62 -13.06 31.87
CA ARG A 485 -5.98 -11.74 31.98
C ARG A 485 -6.01 -10.94 30.67
N GLY A 486 -6.19 -11.60 29.53
CA GLY A 486 -6.24 -10.99 28.21
C GLY A 486 -7.08 -11.82 27.23
N PRO A 487 -7.24 -11.35 25.97
CA PRO A 487 -7.90 -12.12 24.92
C PRO A 487 -7.18 -13.45 24.68
N LEU A 488 -7.93 -14.54 24.51
CA LEU A 488 -7.37 -15.87 24.25
C LEU A 488 -7.45 -16.18 22.76
N ARG A 489 -6.36 -16.67 22.18
CA ARG A 489 -6.40 -17.26 20.83
C ARG A 489 -7.17 -18.58 20.86
N THR A 490 -7.77 -18.97 19.74
CA THR A 490 -8.54 -20.21 19.61
C THR A 490 -7.74 -21.42 20.09
N ILE A 491 -6.46 -21.52 19.69
CA ILE A 491 -5.60 -22.65 20.08
C ILE A 491 -5.26 -22.66 21.58
N GLU A 492 -4.99 -21.48 22.16
CA GLU A 492 -4.70 -21.34 23.59
C GLU A 492 -5.94 -21.72 24.42
N PHE A 493 -7.11 -21.33 23.92
CA PHE A 493 -8.37 -21.60 24.55
C PHE A 493 -8.78 -23.08 24.46
N GLN A 494 -8.59 -23.71 23.30
CA GLN A 494 -8.81 -25.14 23.11
C GLN A 494 -7.91 -25.97 24.03
N HIS A 495 -6.64 -25.62 24.15
CA HIS A 495 -5.73 -26.26 25.10
C HIS A 495 -6.15 -26.03 26.55
N ALA A 496 -6.61 -24.82 26.91
CA ALA A 496 -7.06 -24.52 28.27
C ALA A 496 -8.29 -25.35 28.69
N LEU A 497 -9.17 -25.66 27.74
CA LEU A 497 -10.35 -26.51 27.97
C LEU A 497 -10.02 -28.01 28.00
N ALA A 498 -8.89 -28.43 27.43
CA ALA A 498 -8.44 -29.81 27.42
C ALA A 498 -7.62 -30.22 28.66
N ILE A 499 -7.39 -29.30 29.60
CA ILE A 499 -6.61 -29.57 30.82
C ILE A 499 -7.42 -30.45 31.79
N GLU A 500 -6.84 -31.58 32.15
CA GLU A 500 -7.41 -32.48 33.16
C GLU A 500 -6.73 -32.30 34.53
N GLN A 501 -7.51 -32.35 35.61
CA GLN A 501 -6.93 -32.28 36.96
C GLN A 501 -6.18 -33.57 37.28
N GLY A 502 -4.89 -33.44 37.62
CA GLY A 502 -4.07 -34.56 38.09
C GLY A 502 -3.25 -35.24 37.00
N THR A 503 -3.26 -34.73 35.77
CA THR A 503 -2.38 -35.17 34.68
C THR A 503 -1.20 -34.21 34.53
N GLU A 504 -0.04 -34.75 34.12
CA GLU A 504 1.18 -33.95 33.87
C GLU A 504 1.36 -33.60 32.39
N GLU A 505 0.61 -34.26 31.50
CA GLU A 505 0.67 -34.09 30.04
C GLU A 505 -0.71 -33.76 29.48
N LEU A 506 -0.73 -32.99 28.39
CA LEU A 506 -1.96 -32.65 27.64
C LEU A 506 -2.30 -33.82 26.72
N ASP A 507 -3.51 -34.36 26.84
CA ASP A 507 -4.04 -35.34 25.89
C ASP A 507 -4.62 -34.62 24.68
N GLU A 508 -4.05 -34.85 23.49
CA GLU A 508 -4.53 -34.26 22.24
C GLU A 508 -5.94 -34.75 21.88
N ASP A 509 -6.35 -35.94 22.35
CA ASP A 509 -7.69 -36.49 22.11
C ASP A 509 -8.76 -35.76 22.94
N ASN A 510 -8.37 -34.96 23.94
CA ASN A 510 -9.28 -34.19 24.79
C ASN A 510 -9.48 -32.74 24.29
N ILE A 511 -8.93 -32.38 23.12
CA ILE A 511 -9.05 -31.01 22.57
C ILE A 511 -10.42 -30.82 21.90
N PRO A 512 -11.33 -29.99 22.44
CA PRO A 512 -12.63 -29.76 21.84
C PRO A 512 -12.54 -28.92 20.55
N ALA A 513 -13.40 -29.23 19.58
CA ALA A 513 -13.53 -28.44 18.36
C ALA A 513 -14.10 -27.04 18.66
N ILE A 514 -13.60 -26.01 17.98
CA ILE A 514 -13.98 -24.62 18.25
C ILE A 514 -15.46 -24.36 17.91
N GLU A 515 -15.97 -25.02 16.88
CA GLU A 515 -17.37 -24.95 16.46
C GLU A 515 -18.30 -25.50 17.54
N ASP A 516 -17.89 -26.59 18.20
CA ASP A 516 -18.64 -27.20 19.29
C ASP A 516 -18.66 -26.28 20.51
N ILE A 517 -17.53 -25.66 20.87
CA ILE A 517 -17.45 -24.71 21.98
C ILE A 517 -18.37 -23.51 21.76
N VAL A 518 -18.35 -22.91 20.56
CA VAL A 518 -19.21 -21.77 20.22
C VAL A 518 -20.69 -22.17 20.23
N SER A 519 -21.00 -23.37 19.72
CA SER A 519 -22.35 -23.92 19.67
C SER A 519 -22.96 -24.11 21.06
N VAL A 520 -22.20 -24.70 22.01
CA VAL A 520 -22.70 -24.96 23.38
C VAL A 520 -22.89 -23.69 24.21
N CYS A 521 -22.19 -22.60 23.88
CA CYS A 521 -22.28 -21.33 24.60
C CYS A 521 -23.55 -20.50 24.29
N ALA A 522 -24.52 -21.07 23.57
CA ALA A 522 -25.85 -20.49 23.34
C ALA A 522 -25.85 -19.05 22.79
N GLY A 523 -24.81 -18.71 22.00
CA GLY A 523 -24.60 -17.41 21.36
C GLY A 523 -24.06 -16.30 22.27
N LEU A 524 -23.55 -16.66 23.45
CA LEU A 524 -22.81 -15.75 24.33
C LEU A 524 -21.34 -15.58 23.92
N VAL A 525 -20.81 -16.48 23.09
CA VAL A 525 -19.40 -16.52 22.66
C VAL A 525 -19.32 -16.45 21.13
N THR A 526 -18.26 -15.81 20.61
CA THR A 526 -17.94 -15.72 19.18
C THR A 526 -16.43 -15.80 18.96
N VAL A 527 -16.03 -16.26 17.78
CA VAL A 527 -14.64 -16.28 17.32
C VAL A 527 -14.44 -15.17 16.29
N ASP A 528 -13.28 -14.55 16.33
CA ASP A 528 -12.77 -13.61 15.32
C ASP A 528 -11.93 -14.40 14.31
N GLU A 529 -12.35 -14.45 13.05
CA GLU A 529 -11.79 -15.37 12.04
C GLU A 529 -10.39 -14.94 11.56
N GLU A 530 -10.10 -13.63 11.50
CA GLU A 530 -8.79 -13.11 11.07
C GLU A 530 -7.74 -13.19 12.18
N SER A 531 -8.10 -12.82 13.40
CA SER A 531 -7.16 -12.80 14.52
C SER A 531 -7.13 -14.11 15.31
N ALA A 532 -8.05 -15.02 15.01
CA ALA A 532 -8.25 -16.28 15.72
C ALA A 532 -8.42 -16.07 17.23
N ILE A 533 -9.15 -15.03 17.64
CA ILE A 533 -9.40 -14.69 19.06
C ILE A 533 -10.83 -15.06 19.45
N ILE A 534 -10.99 -15.71 20.60
CA ILE A 534 -12.32 -15.98 21.17
C ILE A 534 -12.74 -14.90 22.17
N ARG A 535 -14.01 -14.47 22.10
CA ARG A 535 -14.56 -13.41 22.96
C ARG A 535 -16.05 -13.58 23.23
N LEU A 536 -16.55 -12.89 24.27
CA LEU A 536 -17.98 -12.75 24.48
C LEU A 536 -18.60 -11.92 23.35
N VAL A 537 -19.84 -12.26 22.98
CA VAL A 537 -20.62 -11.49 21.99
C VAL A 537 -20.92 -10.08 22.49
N HIS A 538 -20.92 -9.88 23.82
CA HIS A 538 -21.04 -8.57 24.43
C HIS A 538 -20.39 -8.54 25.83
N TYR A 539 -19.74 -7.41 26.15
CA TYR A 539 -19.23 -7.12 27.49
C TYR A 539 -20.29 -6.36 28.28
N THR A 540 -21.24 -7.08 28.84
CA THR A 540 -22.06 -6.49 29.90
C THR A 540 -21.31 -6.57 31.20
N THR A 541 -21.18 -5.42 31.85
CA THR A 541 -20.82 -5.28 33.24
C THR A 541 -22.00 -4.65 33.96
#